data_AF-A0A9Q3H6X3-F1
#
_entry.id   AF-A0A9Q3H6X3-F1
#
_cell.length_a   1.000
_cell.length_b   1.000
_cell.length_c   1.000
_cell.angle_alpha   90.00
_cell.angle_beta   90.00
_cell.angle_gamma   90.00
#
_symmetry.space_group_name_H-M   'P 1'
#
loop_
_entity.id
_entity.type
_entity.pdbx_description
1 polymer ?
#
loop_
_entity_poly.entity_id
_entity_poly.type
_entity_poly.pdbx_seq_one_letter_code
_entity_poly.pdbx_strand_id
1 'polypeptide(L)'
;MGQERLKEVTKLKELPNLSGEGEYEHMKFIRGIDMIKEDFKLPDRLVTERFNTLFTKLAHRCYIKLRQAHGYQSWTWWKPQIINK
;
A
#
# COMPACT_ATOMS: atom_id res chain seq x y z
N MET A 1 -4.56 -25.08 -6.41
CA MET A 1 -4.63 -23.91 -5.50
C MET A 1 -3.76 -22.73 -5.99
N GLY A 2 -3.87 -22.32 -7.28
CA GLY A 2 -2.97 -21.32 -7.88
C GLY A 2 -3.64 -20.10 -8.51
N GLN A 3 -4.97 -20.07 -8.64
CA GLN A 3 -5.66 -19.02 -9.40
C GLN A 3 -6.16 -17.84 -8.55
N GLU A 4 -6.39 -18.00 -7.24
CA GLU A 4 -6.83 -16.89 -6.37
C GLU A 4 -5.76 -15.81 -6.19
N ARG A 5 -4.50 -16.21 -5.95
CA ARG A 5 -3.35 -15.28 -5.78
C ARG A 5 -3.11 -14.35 -6.98
N LEU A 6 -3.44 -14.78 -8.19
CA LEU A 6 -3.27 -13.96 -9.39
C LEU A 6 -4.33 -12.85 -9.48
N LYS A 7 -5.58 -13.13 -9.09
CA LYS A 7 -6.66 -12.13 -9.09
C LYS A 7 -6.37 -11.03 -8.07
N GLU A 8 -5.94 -11.44 -6.88
CA GLU A 8 -5.52 -10.59 -5.77
C GLU A 8 -4.41 -9.59 -6.18
N VAL A 9 -3.34 -10.10 -6.82
CA VAL A 9 -2.23 -9.29 -7.30
C VAL A 9 -2.65 -8.30 -8.40
N THR A 10 -3.60 -8.71 -9.25
CA THR A 10 -4.09 -7.87 -10.35
C THR A 10 -4.88 -6.68 -9.81
N LYS A 11 -5.73 -6.89 -8.78
CA LYS A 11 -6.50 -5.81 -8.15
C LYS A 11 -5.62 -4.78 -7.45
N LEU A 12 -4.53 -5.22 -6.81
CA LEU A 12 -3.53 -4.31 -6.24
C LEU A 12 -2.81 -3.49 -7.32
N LYS A 13 -2.72 -3.98 -8.56
CA LYS A 13 -2.12 -3.23 -9.68
C LYS A 13 -3.08 -2.17 -10.25
N GLU A 14 -4.38 -2.33 -10.04
CA GLU A 14 -5.41 -1.35 -10.45
C GLU A 14 -5.50 -0.15 -9.48
N LEU A 15 -4.81 -0.20 -8.33
CA LEU A 15 -4.78 0.94 -7.41
C LEU A 15 -4.06 2.13 -8.04
N PRO A 16 -4.55 3.37 -7.79
CA PRO A 16 -3.85 4.55 -8.23
C PRO A 16 -2.49 4.65 -7.53
N ASN A 17 -1.48 5.08 -8.28
CA ASN A 17 -0.15 5.34 -7.73
C ASN A 17 -0.21 6.55 -6.79
N LEU A 18 0.42 6.43 -5.62
CA LEU A 18 0.51 7.52 -4.66
C LEU A 18 1.79 8.31 -4.94
N SER A 19 1.66 9.53 -5.46
CA SER A 19 2.80 10.44 -5.67
C SER A 19 3.19 11.18 -4.38
N GLY A 20 2.22 11.37 -3.49
CA GLY A 20 2.38 12.15 -2.26
C GLY A 20 2.36 13.66 -2.49
N GLU A 21 1.71 14.13 -3.56
CA GLU A 21 1.61 15.55 -3.91
C GLU A 21 0.18 16.11 -3.68
N GLY A 22 -0.85 15.26 -3.58
CA GLY A 22 -2.24 15.68 -3.29
C GLY A 22 -2.79 15.24 -1.93
N GLU A 23 -3.43 16.17 -1.20
CA GLU A 23 -4.09 15.95 0.10
C GLU A 23 -5.20 14.87 0.07
N TYR A 24 -5.79 14.57 -1.07
CA TYR A 24 -6.83 13.54 -1.18
C TYR A 24 -6.33 12.19 -1.71
N GLU A 25 -5.07 12.12 -2.15
CA GLU A 25 -4.54 10.90 -2.75
C GLU A 25 -4.30 9.81 -1.69
N HIS A 26 -3.84 10.21 -0.50
CA HIS A 26 -3.52 9.27 0.58
C HIS A 26 -4.77 8.60 1.17
N MET A 27 -5.87 9.35 1.37
CA MET A 27 -7.13 8.80 1.88
C MET A 27 -7.78 7.81 0.89
N LYS A 28 -7.77 8.15 -0.42
CA LYS A 28 -8.28 7.26 -1.46
C LYS A 28 -7.45 5.99 -1.56
N PHE A 29 -6.13 6.11 -1.45
CA PHE A 29 -5.21 4.97 -1.44
C PHE A 29 -5.48 4.04 -0.25
N ILE A 30 -5.55 4.59 0.97
CA ILE A 30 -5.81 3.80 2.18
C ILE A 30 -7.15 3.08 2.09
N ARG A 31 -8.20 3.79 1.68
CA ARG A 31 -9.54 3.20 1.50
C ARG A 31 -9.53 2.09 0.45
N GLY A 32 -8.84 2.28 -0.66
CA GLY A 32 -8.70 1.26 -1.70
C GLY A 32 -8.03 -0.01 -1.19
N ILE A 33 -6.94 0.12 -0.42
CA ILE A 33 -6.28 -1.02 0.20
C ILE A 33 -7.19 -1.71 1.22
N ASP A 34 -7.92 -0.97 2.06
CA ASP A 34 -8.86 -1.56 3.02
C ASP A 34 -9.97 -2.34 2.33
N MET A 35 -10.58 -1.79 1.27
CA MET A 35 -11.61 -2.50 0.51
C MET A 35 -11.08 -3.80 -0.11
N ILE A 36 -9.88 -3.80 -0.69
CA ILE A 36 -9.29 -5.02 -1.27
C ILE A 36 -8.91 -6.01 -0.17
N LYS A 37 -8.39 -5.54 0.97
CA LYS A 37 -8.11 -6.41 2.11
C LYS A 37 -9.38 -7.06 2.66
N GLU A 38 -10.50 -6.34 2.70
CA GLU A 38 -11.78 -6.85 3.15
C GLU A 38 -12.37 -7.86 2.16
N ASP A 39 -12.38 -7.52 0.87
CA ASP A 39 -12.96 -8.35 -0.20
C ASP A 39 -12.16 -9.65 -0.43
N PHE A 40 -10.83 -9.56 -0.36
CA PHE A 40 -9.92 -10.67 -0.69
C PHE A 40 -9.19 -11.28 0.53
N LYS A 41 -9.44 -10.78 1.75
CA LYS A 41 -8.74 -11.23 2.98
C LYS A 41 -7.21 -11.22 2.86
N LEU A 42 -6.66 -10.19 2.22
CA LEU A 42 -5.23 -10.11 1.92
C LEU A 42 -4.37 -9.97 3.19
N PRO A 43 -3.29 -10.76 3.31
CA PRO A 43 -2.29 -10.56 4.35
C PRO A 43 -1.55 -9.23 4.14
N ASP A 44 -1.18 -8.58 5.24
CA ASP A 44 -0.45 -7.30 5.24
C ASP A 44 0.87 -7.36 4.45
N ARG A 45 1.47 -8.55 4.36
CA ARG A 45 2.67 -8.81 3.57
C ARG A 45 2.52 -8.52 2.10
N LEU A 46 1.45 -8.99 1.48
CA LEU A 46 1.24 -8.74 0.06
C LEU A 46 1.00 -7.25 -0.23
N VAL A 47 0.29 -6.56 0.67
CA VAL A 47 0.04 -5.12 0.57
C VAL A 47 1.33 -4.31 0.67
N THR A 48 2.12 -4.59 1.70
CA THR A 48 3.36 -3.85 1.99
C THR A 48 4.48 -4.15 1.00
N GLU A 49 4.51 -5.35 0.40
CA GLU A 49 5.39 -5.65 -0.73
C GLU A 49 5.06 -4.82 -1.98
N ARG A 50 3.77 -4.49 -2.19
CA ARG A 50 3.31 -3.69 -3.33
C ARG A 50 3.56 -2.19 -3.16
N PHE A 51 3.90 -1.69 -1.98
CA PHE A 51 4.24 -0.27 -1.80
C PHE A 51 5.43 0.17 -2.63
N ASN A 52 6.37 -0.74 -2.89
CA ASN A 52 7.49 -0.42 -3.76
C ASN A 52 7.06 -0.09 -5.20
N THR A 53 5.93 -0.63 -5.66
CA THR A 53 5.39 -0.37 -7.00
C THR A 53 4.28 0.69 -7.01
N LEU A 54 3.57 0.85 -5.90
CA LEU A 54 2.43 1.76 -5.77
C LEU A 54 2.82 3.18 -5.36
N PHE A 55 3.92 3.33 -4.61
CA PHE A 55 4.43 4.63 -4.23
C PHE A 55 5.38 5.15 -5.31
N THR A 56 5.20 6.40 -5.68
CA THR A 56 6.05 7.09 -6.65
C THR A 56 6.62 8.37 -6.02
N LYS A 57 7.68 8.92 -6.63
CA LYS A 57 8.31 10.20 -6.24
C LYS A 57 8.56 10.36 -4.72
N LEU A 58 7.81 11.24 -4.05
CA LEU A 58 8.01 11.61 -2.65
C LEU A 58 7.56 10.50 -1.72
N ALA A 59 6.42 9.87 -2.01
CA ALA A 59 5.90 8.73 -1.25
C ALA A 59 6.89 7.56 -1.28
N HIS A 60 7.51 7.30 -2.44
CA HIS A 60 8.49 6.20 -2.56
C HIS A 60 9.73 6.43 -1.70
N ARG A 61 10.29 7.66 -1.73
CA ARG A 61 11.41 8.03 -0.85
C ARG A 61 11.05 7.91 0.63
N CYS A 62 9.84 8.31 1.00
CA CYS A 62 9.35 8.19 2.37
C CYS A 62 9.22 6.72 2.80
N TYR A 63 8.72 5.87 1.92
CA TYR A 63 8.63 4.43 2.16
C TYR A 63 9.99 3.78 2.35
N ILE A 64 10.96 4.07 1.47
CA ILE A 64 12.32 3.52 1.61
C ILE A 64 12.92 3.93 2.95
N LYS A 65 12.81 5.21 3.34
CA LYS A 65 13.32 5.70 4.64
C LYS A 65 12.68 4.98 5.83
N LEU A 66 11.35 4.88 5.86
CA LEU A 66 10.63 4.21 6.95
C LEU A 66 10.92 2.71 7.00
N ARG A 67 11.06 2.06 5.83
CA ARG A 67 11.43 0.64 5.73
C ARG A 67 12.85 0.37 6.20
N GLN A 68 13.79 1.27 5.92
CA GLN A 68 15.17 1.17 6.43
C GLN A 68 15.25 1.38 7.94
N ALA A 69 14.44 2.30 8.48
CA ALA A 69 14.45 2.62 9.91
C ALA A 69 13.71 1.59 10.79
N HIS A 70 12.56 1.10 10.34
CA HIS A 70 11.67 0.24 11.15
C HIS A 70 11.55 -1.19 10.62
N GLY A 71 12.19 -1.51 9.49
CA GLY A 71 12.13 -2.83 8.88
C GLY A 71 10.76 -3.15 8.27
N TYR A 72 10.41 -4.43 8.31
CA TYR A 72 9.13 -4.91 7.80
C TYR A 72 8.02 -4.65 8.84
N GLN A 73 6.98 -3.92 8.44
CA GLN A 73 5.86 -3.51 9.31
C GLN A 73 4.52 -3.82 8.66
N SER A 74 3.49 -4.03 9.47
CA SER A 74 2.12 -4.37 9.03
C SER A 74 1.38 -3.16 8.43
N TRP A 75 0.30 -3.42 7.67
CA TRP A 75 -0.52 -2.35 7.09
C TRP A 75 -1.08 -1.40 8.15
N THR A 76 -1.51 -1.95 9.28
CA THR A 76 -2.05 -1.18 10.41
C THR A 76 -1.05 -0.15 10.94
N TRP A 77 0.24 -0.48 10.92
CA TRP A 77 1.30 0.47 11.27
C TRP A 77 1.51 1.52 10.18
N TRP A 78 1.42 1.14 8.91
CA TRP A 78 1.62 2.06 7.77
C TRP A 78 0.50 3.08 7.59
N LYS A 79 -0.76 2.75 7.90
CA LYS A 79 -1.91 3.67 7.80
C LYS A 79 -1.64 5.04 8.42
N PRO A 80 -1.30 5.18 9.72
CA PRO A 80 -1.05 6.48 10.32
C PRO A 80 0.19 7.19 9.76
N GLN A 81 1.18 6.45 9.24
CA GLN A 81 2.39 7.03 8.63
C GLN A 81 2.12 7.66 7.27
N ILE A 82 1.11 7.14 6.55
CA ILE A 82 0.65 7.67 5.26
C ILE A 82 -0.33 8.84 5.47
N ILE A 83 -1.10 8.85 6.56
CA ILE A 83 -2.04 9.94 6.90
C ILE A 83 -1.31 11.17 7.46
N ASN A 84 -0.27 10.97 8.30
CA ASN A 84 0.45 12.07 8.95
C ASN A 84 1.51 12.75 8.05
N LYS A 85 1.45 12.56 6.72
CA LYS A 85 2.46 13.09 5.79
C LYS A 85 1.82 13.83 4.64
#